data_AF-A0A6N2XEY0-F1
#
_entry.id   AF-A0A6N2XEY0-F1
#
_cell.length_a   1.000
_cell.length_b   1.000
_cell.length_c   1.000
_cell.angle_alpha   90.00
_cell.angle_beta   90.00
_cell.angle_gamma   90.00
#
_symmetry.space_group_name_H-M   'P 1'
#
loop_
_entity.id
_entity.type
_entity.pdbx_description
1 polymer ?
#
loop_
_entity_poly.entity_id
_entity_poly.type
_entity_poly.pdbx_seq_one_letter_code
_entity_poly.pdbx_strand_id
1 'polypeptide(L)'
;MEDLKKKGADMNDKEIVFSKSIKAGKRIYYLDVKKNRKDEMFLAITESKKVVTGEGEDAQVSFEKHKIFLYREDFEKFMNGLNEAINFINQKEMLEVIGDMNAKADAKNVIDADANIEAALEMNEKGMELDGEIKIDIDFEEPTL
;
A
#
# COMPACT_ATOMS: atom_id res chain seq x y z
N MET A 1 -28.28 -15.40 43.54
CA MET A 1 -27.04 -16.16 43.28
C MET A 1 -26.74 -15.90 41.81
N GLU A 2 -25.94 -14.91 41.47
CA GLU A 2 -25.63 -14.60 40.08
C GLU A 2 -24.26 -13.92 39.97
N ASP A 3 -23.46 -14.48 39.06
CA ASP A 3 -22.33 -13.88 38.37
C ASP A 3 -20.95 -13.75 39.05
N LEU A 4 -20.41 -14.90 39.45
CA LEU A 4 -18.98 -15.17 39.34
C LEU A 4 -18.56 -15.29 37.85
N LYS A 5 -18.35 -14.19 37.15
CA LYS A 5 -17.77 -14.22 35.78
C LYS A 5 -16.73 -13.14 35.48
N LYS A 6 -15.93 -12.76 36.48
CA LYS A 6 -14.86 -11.75 36.31
C LYS A 6 -13.47 -12.16 36.85
N LYS A 7 -13.15 -13.46 36.91
CA LYS A 7 -11.89 -13.96 37.50
C LYS A 7 -10.83 -14.51 36.52
N GLY A 8 -11.11 -14.57 35.21
CA GLY A 8 -10.20 -15.22 34.24
C GLY A 8 -9.15 -14.31 33.57
N ALA A 9 -9.38 -12.99 33.52
CA ALA A 9 -8.48 -12.07 32.82
C ALA A 9 -7.28 -11.64 33.68
N ASP A 10 -7.50 -11.32 34.96
CA ASP A 10 -6.49 -10.75 35.86
C ASP A 10 -5.28 -11.66 36.14
N MET A 11 -5.43 -12.98 36.09
CA MET A 11 -4.31 -13.90 36.31
C MET A 11 -3.32 -13.88 35.14
N ASN A 12 -3.79 -13.65 33.91
CA ASN A 12 -2.95 -13.69 32.72
C ASN A 12 -2.17 -12.39 32.48
N ASP A 13 -2.57 -11.29 33.11
CA ASP A 13 -1.93 -9.98 32.97
C ASP A 13 -0.75 -9.82 33.95
N LYS A 14 -0.74 -10.57 35.05
CA LYS A 14 0.33 -10.54 36.07
C LYS A 14 1.69 -11.06 35.57
N GLU A 15 1.74 -11.75 34.44
CA GLU A 15 2.96 -12.32 33.86
C GLU A 15 3.46 -11.53 32.62
N ILE A 16 2.83 -10.39 32.29
CA ILE A 16 3.25 -9.54 31.17
C ILE A 16 4.48 -8.71 31.58
N VAL A 17 5.61 -8.96 30.93
CA VAL A 17 6.87 -8.24 31.11
C VAL A 17 6.90 -6.96 30.26
N PHE A 18 6.33 -7.03 29.06
CA PHE A 18 6.24 -5.91 28.13
C PHE A 18 4.96 -6.03 27.31
N SER A 19 4.33 -4.90 26.99
CA SER A 19 3.17 -4.86 26.10
C SER A 19 3.26 -3.68 25.15
N LYS A 20 2.94 -3.92 23.88
CA LYS A 20 2.76 -2.89 22.86
C LYS A 20 1.40 -3.08 22.19
N SER A 21 0.60 -2.02 22.16
CA SER A 21 -0.66 -1.98 21.41
C SER A 21 -0.52 -1.16 20.13
N ILE A 22 -1.16 -1.64 19.06
CA ILE A 22 -1.18 -1.02 17.73
C ILE A 22 -2.64 -0.92 17.29
N LYS A 23 -3.16 0.31 17.14
CA LYS A 23 -4.52 0.55 16.65
C LYS A 23 -4.51 0.68 15.13
N ALA A 24 -5.40 -0.05 14.46
CA ALA A 24 -5.52 -0.10 13.01
C ALA A 24 -7.01 -0.14 12.61
N GLY A 25 -7.68 1.01 12.67
CA GLY A 25 -9.10 1.13 12.34
C GLY A 25 -10.00 0.28 13.25
N LYS A 26 -10.68 -0.73 12.68
CA LYS A 26 -11.56 -1.65 13.43
C LYS A 26 -10.78 -2.74 14.19
N ARG A 27 -9.46 -2.85 14.00
CA ARG A 27 -8.60 -3.85 14.64
C ARG A 27 -7.62 -3.19 15.61
N ILE A 28 -7.28 -3.91 16.67
CA ILE A 28 -6.18 -3.58 17.58
C ILE A 28 -5.30 -4.82 17.71
N TYR A 29 -4.01 -4.66 17.49
CA TYR A 29 -3.01 -5.70 17.71
C TYR A 29 -2.31 -5.46 19.05
N TYR A 30 -2.15 -6.50 19.84
CA TYR A 30 -1.43 -6.52 21.11
C TYR A 30 -0.22 -7.44 20.95
N LEU A 31 0.97 -6.93 21.25
CA LEU A 31 2.23 -7.65 21.25
C LEU A 31 2.70 -7.72 22.71
N ASP A 32 2.41 -8.81 23.38
CA ASP A 32 2.72 -9.00 24.80
C ASP A 32 3.90 -9.98 24.96
N VAL A 33 4.95 -9.55 25.63
CA VAL A 33 6.01 -10.47 26.09
C VAL A 33 5.62 -10.98 27.47
N LYS A 34 5.48 -12.30 27.59
CA LYS A 34 5.11 -12.97 28.84
C LYS A 34 6.20 -13.93 29.28
N LYS A 35 6.26 -14.22 30.57
CA LYS A 35 7.09 -15.27 31.14
C LYS A 35 6.27 -16.49 31.47
N ASN A 36 6.79 -17.67 31.19
CA ASN A 36 6.21 -18.91 31.71
C ASN A 36 6.70 -19.18 33.15
N ARG A 37 6.25 -20.29 33.75
CA ARG A 37 6.66 -20.72 35.10
C ARG A 37 8.15 -21.03 35.25
N LYS A 38 8.90 -21.14 34.15
CA LYS A 38 10.35 -21.39 34.10
C LYS A 38 11.16 -20.10 33.82
N ASP A 39 10.54 -18.93 33.91
CA ASP A 39 11.14 -17.63 33.56
C ASP A 39 11.51 -17.47 32.07
N GLU A 40 11.09 -18.38 31.21
CA GLU A 40 11.30 -18.27 29.76
C GLU A 40 10.30 -17.29 29.16
N MET A 41 10.80 -16.37 28.33
CA MET A 41 9.99 -15.36 27.68
C MET A 41 9.45 -15.85 26.33
N PHE A 42 8.19 -15.56 26.07
CA PHE A 42 7.50 -15.84 24.81
C PHE A 42 6.60 -14.66 24.41
N LEU A 43 6.29 -14.55 23.12
CA LEU A 43 5.45 -13.49 22.57
C LEU A 43 4.02 -14.00 22.41
N ALA A 44 3.05 -13.24 22.92
CA ALA A 44 1.64 -13.43 22.65
C ALA A 44 1.16 -12.30 21.73
N ILE A 45 0.85 -12.65 20.48
CA ILE A 45 0.30 -11.73 19.49
C ILE A 45 -1.22 -11.92 19.49
N THR A 46 -1.95 -10.87 19.85
CA THR A 46 -3.42 -10.91 19.83
C THR A 46 -3.95 -9.84 18.89
N GLU A 47 -4.72 -10.25 17.89
CA GLU A 47 -5.60 -9.35 17.18
C GLU A 47 -6.96 -9.29 17.87
N SER A 48 -7.51 -8.10 18.07
CA SER A 48 -8.90 -7.89 18.46
C SER A 48 -9.61 -7.03 17.41
N LYS A 49 -10.63 -7.61 16.76
CA LYS A 49 -11.44 -6.98 15.73
C LYS A 49 -12.80 -6.62 16.31
N LYS A 50 -13.18 -5.34 16.20
CA LYS A 50 -14.52 -4.89 16.54
C LYS A 50 -15.50 -5.37 15.47
N VAL A 51 -16.50 -6.13 15.88
CA VAL A 51 -17.61 -6.60 15.05
C VAL A 51 -18.88 -5.89 15.54
N VAL A 52 -19.64 -5.34 14.60
CA VAL A 52 -20.95 -4.73 14.88
C VAL A 52 -21.98 -5.58 14.14
N THR A 53 -22.94 -6.14 14.86
CA THR A 53 -24.02 -6.96 14.33
C THR A 53 -25.35 -6.28 14.57
N GLY A 54 -26.24 -6.28 13.58
CA GLY A 54 -27.50 -5.54 13.61
C GLY A 54 -27.39 -4.14 12.99
N GLU A 55 -28.54 -3.50 12.79
CA GLU A 55 -28.67 -2.16 12.21
C GLU A 55 -29.54 -1.29 13.14
N GLY A 56 -29.28 0.02 13.18
CA GLY A 56 -30.08 0.96 13.98
C GLY A 56 -29.82 0.86 15.49
N GLU A 57 -30.90 0.99 16.29
CA GLU A 57 -30.84 1.02 17.76
C GLU A 57 -30.45 -0.33 18.39
N ASP A 58 -30.58 -1.42 17.64
CA ASP A 58 -30.26 -2.79 18.09
C ASP A 58 -28.82 -3.23 17.75
N ALA A 59 -27.95 -2.29 17.34
CA ALA A 59 -26.57 -2.61 16.98
C ALA A 59 -25.77 -3.14 18.18
N GLN A 60 -25.41 -4.43 18.13
CA GLN A 60 -24.59 -5.07 19.14
C GLN A 60 -23.10 -4.98 18.77
N VAL A 61 -22.27 -4.52 19.71
CA VAL A 61 -20.81 -4.49 19.57
C VAL A 61 -20.19 -5.72 20.22
N SER A 62 -19.45 -6.50 19.46
CA SER A 62 -18.64 -7.62 19.95
C SER A 62 -17.18 -7.49 19.48
N PHE A 63 -16.30 -8.28 20.09
CA PHE A 63 -14.87 -8.29 19.74
C PHE A 63 -14.42 -9.71 19.45
N GLU A 64 -14.06 -9.96 18.20
CA GLU A 64 -13.43 -11.21 17.77
C GLU A 64 -11.93 -11.14 18.10
N LYS A 65 -11.37 -12.21 18.66
CA LYS A 65 -9.96 -12.24 19.06
C LYS A 65 -9.24 -13.42 18.41
N HIS A 66 -8.14 -13.14 17.71
CA HIS A 66 -7.22 -14.15 17.21
C HIS A 66 -5.93 -14.06 18.01
N LYS A 67 -5.46 -15.18 18.57
CA LYS A 67 -4.28 -15.21 19.42
C LYS A 67 -3.29 -16.24 18.93
N ILE A 68 -2.03 -15.83 18.83
CA ILE A 68 -0.89 -16.68 18.47
C ILE A 68 0.14 -16.55 19.59
N PHE A 69 0.73 -17.68 19.96
CA PHE A 69 1.88 -17.73 20.86
C PHE A 69 3.11 -18.10 20.06
N LEU A 70 4.19 -17.36 20.24
CA LEU A 70 5.46 -17.57 19.57
C LEU A 70 6.55 -17.72 20.62
N TYR A 71 7.27 -18.85 20.55
CA TYR A 71 8.36 -19.18 21.46
C TYR A 71 9.71 -18.79 20.86
N ARG A 72 10.71 -18.61 21.72
CA ARG A 72 12.00 -18.00 21.36
C ARG A 72 12.75 -18.77 20.27
N GLU A 73 12.66 -20.09 20.29
CA GLU A 73 13.26 -21.00 19.32
C GLU A 73 12.74 -20.82 17.89
N ASP A 74 11.52 -20.28 17.74
CA ASP A 74 10.84 -20.14 16.46
C ASP A 74 10.88 -18.70 15.91
N PHE A 75 11.44 -17.73 16.66
CA PHE A 75 11.41 -16.31 16.29
C PHE A 75 11.98 -16.05 14.91
N GLU A 76 13.16 -16.59 14.62
CA GLU A 76 13.83 -16.36 13.34
C GLU A 76 13.04 -16.96 12.17
N LYS A 77 12.57 -18.22 12.30
CA LYS A 77 11.78 -18.90 11.28
C LYS A 77 10.47 -18.16 11.00
N PHE A 78 9.79 -17.74 12.06
CA PHE A 78 8.53 -17.00 11.95
C PHE A 78 8.75 -15.64 11.29
N MET A 79 9.76 -14.88 11.72
CA MET A 79 10.06 -13.56 11.15
C MET A 79 10.44 -13.66 9.66
N ASN A 80 11.22 -14.66 9.28
CA ASN A 80 11.60 -14.87 7.87
C ASN A 80 10.36 -15.16 7.01
N GLY A 81 9.51 -16.12 7.42
CA GLY A 81 8.28 -16.44 6.68
C GLY A 81 7.29 -15.27 6.64
N LEU A 82 7.18 -14.50 7.72
CA LEU A 82 6.34 -13.31 7.77
C LEU A 82 6.84 -12.23 6.81
N ASN A 83 8.14 -11.94 6.82
CA ASN A 83 8.74 -10.95 5.92
C ASN A 83 8.63 -11.38 4.46
N GLU A 84 8.82 -12.66 4.14
CA GLU A 84 8.65 -13.21 2.80
C GLU A 84 7.21 -13.01 2.31
N ALA A 85 6.21 -13.35 3.13
CA ALA A 85 4.81 -13.16 2.78
C ALA A 85 4.44 -11.68 2.58
N ILE A 86 4.93 -10.78 3.44
CA ILE A 86 4.74 -9.33 3.29
C ILE A 86 5.38 -8.82 2.01
N ASN A 87 6.61 -9.23 1.72
CA ASN A 87 7.32 -8.83 0.51
C ASN A 87 6.60 -9.32 -0.76
N PHE A 88 6.06 -10.53 -0.74
CA PHE A 88 5.27 -11.06 -1.85
C PHE A 88 4.02 -10.19 -2.12
N ILE A 89 3.30 -9.78 -1.07
CA ILE A 89 2.14 -8.88 -1.20
C ILE A 89 2.57 -7.54 -1.80
N ASN A 90 3.60 -6.91 -1.21
CA ASN A 90 4.07 -5.60 -1.66
C ASN A 90 4.54 -5.62 -3.11
N GLN A 91 5.26 -6.66 -3.53
CA GLN A 91 5.70 -6.81 -4.93
C GLN A 91 4.51 -6.97 -5.87
N LYS A 92 3.53 -7.80 -5.51
CA LYS A 92 2.33 -8.00 -6.34
C LYS A 92 1.54 -6.71 -6.50
N GLU A 93 1.30 -5.99 -5.40
CA GLU A 93 0.61 -4.69 -5.44
C GLU A 93 1.39 -3.67 -6.27
N MET A 94 2.73 -3.64 -6.16
CA MET A 94 3.59 -2.81 -7.03
C MET A 94 3.46 -3.18 -8.51
N LEU A 95 3.46 -4.48 -8.84
CA LEU A 95 3.31 -4.94 -10.23
C LEU A 95 1.93 -4.60 -10.80
N GLU A 96 0.86 -4.71 -10.00
CA GLU A 96 -0.49 -4.29 -10.41
C GLU A 96 -0.54 -2.78 -10.69
N VAL A 97 0.07 -1.96 -9.83
CA VAL A 97 0.16 -0.50 -10.04
C VAL A 97 0.97 -0.17 -11.30
N ILE A 98 2.10 -0.84 -11.54
CA ILE A 98 2.91 -0.63 -12.75
C ILE A 98 2.16 -1.11 -14.00
N GLY A 99 1.43 -2.23 -13.91
CA GLY A 99 0.57 -2.72 -14.99
C GLY A 99 -0.53 -1.72 -15.36
N ASP A 100 -1.20 -1.16 -14.36
CA ASP A 100 -2.21 -0.11 -14.56
C ASP A 100 -1.61 1.19 -15.12
N MET A 101 -0.40 1.56 -14.68
CA MET A 101 0.32 2.72 -15.22
C MET A 101 0.75 2.51 -16.68
N ASN A 102 1.25 1.32 -17.01
CA ASN A 102 1.65 0.97 -18.38
C ASN A 102 0.44 0.86 -19.30
N ALA A 103 -0.66 0.22 -18.87
CA ALA A 103 -1.89 0.16 -19.65
C ALA A 103 -2.50 1.56 -19.90
N LYS A 104 -2.40 2.48 -18.93
CA LYS A 104 -2.81 3.88 -19.11
C LYS A 104 -1.85 4.66 -20.02
N ALA A 105 -0.56 4.39 -19.94
CA ALA A 105 0.44 4.99 -20.82
C ALA A 105 0.27 4.52 -22.27
N ASP A 106 0.02 3.23 -22.48
CA ASP A 106 -0.28 2.64 -23.79
C ASP A 106 -1.60 3.18 -24.35
N ALA A 107 -2.67 3.26 -23.55
CA ALA A 107 -3.93 3.87 -23.98
C ALA A 107 -3.76 5.36 -24.33
N LYS A 108 -3.00 6.13 -23.53
CA LYS A 108 -2.74 7.55 -23.79
C LYS A 108 -1.91 7.76 -25.06
N ASN A 109 -0.88 6.94 -25.29
CA ASN A 109 -0.05 7.00 -26.49
C ASN A 109 -0.85 6.65 -27.75
N VAL A 110 -1.82 5.73 -27.67
CA VAL A 110 -2.73 5.43 -28.79
C VAL A 110 -3.65 6.62 -29.09
N ILE A 111 -4.23 7.26 -28.05
CA ILE A 111 -5.08 8.45 -28.22
C ILE A 111 -4.30 9.64 -28.80
N ASP A 112 -3.07 9.86 -28.32
CA ASP A 112 -2.18 10.93 -28.81
C ASP A 112 -1.67 10.65 -30.24
N ALA A 113 -1.54 9.38 -30.65
CA ALA A 113 -1.20 9.00 -32.02
C ALA A 113 -2.38 9.20 -32.99
N ASP A 114 -3.60 8.79 -32.60
CA ASP A 114 -4.80 8.95 -33.43
C ASP A 114 -5.14 10.43 -33.64
N ALA A 115 -5.02 11.27 -32.60
CA ALA A 115 -5.25 12.72 -32.72
C ALA A 115 -4.22 13.42 -33.62
N ASN A 116 -2.96 12.98 -33.59
CA ASN A 116 -1.92 13.52 -34.48
C ASN A 116 -2.11 13.09 -35.94
N ILE A 117 -2.70 11.91 -36.19
CA ILE A 117 -3.03 11.43 -37.54
C ILE A 117 -4.19 12.23 -38.13
N GLU A 118 -5.26 12.50 -37.36
CA GLU A 118 -6.37 13.35 -37.82
C GLU A 118 -5.91 14.79 -38.10
N ALA A 119 -5.09 15.38 -37.23
CA ALA A 119 -4.54 16.72 -37.44
C ALA A 119 -3.64 16.81 -38.70
N ALA A 120 -2.84 15.79 -38.97
CA ALA A 120 -2.00 15.75 -40.16
C ALA A 120 -2.81 15.60 -41.47
N LEU A 121 -3.96 14.92 -41.43
CA LEU A 121 -4.87 14.79 -42.56
C LEU A 121 -5.61 16.11 -42.86
N GLU A 122 -6.03 16.86 -41.82
CA GLU A 122 -6.66 18.18 -41.99
C GLU A 122 -5.72 19.25 -42.54
N MET A 123 -4.42 19.19 -42.22
CA MET A 123 -3.42 20.15 -42.72
C MET A 123 -3.08 19.96 -44.21
N ASN A 124 -3.31 18.77 -44.77
CA ASN A 124 -2.98 18.47 -46.17
C ASN A 124 -4.07 18.90 -47.18
N GLU A 125 -5.29 19.22 -46.71
CA GLU A 125 -6.37 19.73 -47.58
C GLU A 125 -6.33 21.26 -47.80
N LYS A 126 -5.47 22.01 -47.09
CA LYS A 126 -5.55 23.49 -47.04
C LYS A 126 -4.35 24.30 -47.59
N GLY A 127 -3.39 23.73 -48.32
CA GLY A 127 -2.18 24.49 -48.70
C GLY A 127 -1.68 24.31 -50.13
N MET A 128 -2.22 25.06 -51.10
CA MET A 128 -1.49 25.39 -52.33
C MET A 128 -1.96 26.74 -52.90
N GLU A 129 -1.22 27.81 -52.62
CA GLU A 129 -1.10 29.02 -53.46
C GLU A 129 0.20 29.77 -53.09
N LEU A 130 0.94 30.22 -54.11
CA LEU A 130 2.32 30.75 -54.08
C LEU A 130 2.37 32.22 -54.51
N ASP A 131 3.06 33.08 -53.76
CA ASP A 131 3.78 34.30 -54.19
C ASP A 131 4.70 34.76 -53.03
N GLY A 132 5.83 35.47 -53.14
CA GLY A 132 6.72 35.95 -54.19
C GLY A 132 7.97 36.58 -53.50
N GLU A 133 9.13 36.46 -54.16
CA GLU A 133 10.42 37.20 -54.02
C GLU A 133 10.96 37.69 -52.65
N ILE A 134 12.17 37.21 -52.27
CA ILE A 134 13.03 37.89 -51.26
C ILE A 134 14.45 38.09 -51.83
N LYS A 135 14.89 39.36 -51.78
CA LYS A 135 16.21 39.88 -52.19
C LYS A 135 17.27 39.58 -51.12
N ILE A 136 18.51 39.35 -51.54
CA ILE A 136 19.65 39.05 -50.66
C ILE A 136 20.71 40.15 -50.82
N ASP A 137 21.03 40.86 -49.73
CA ASP A 137 22.14 41.81 -49.62
C ASP A 137 23.34 41.11 -48.96
N ILE A 138 24.54 41.25 -49.54
CA ILE A 138 25.82 40.74 -48.99
C ILE A 138 26.85 41.87 -49.09
N ASP A 139 27.31 42.37 -47.95
CA ASP A 139 28.46 43.28 -47.84
C ASP A 139 29.74 42.48 -47.53
N PHE A 140 30.83 42.83 -48.24
CA PHE A 140 32.13 42.15 -48.21
C PHE A 140 33.20 43.13 -47.69
N GLU A 141 33.77 42.88 -46.50
CA GLU A 141 34.90 43.64 -45.96
C GLU A 141 36.23 43.04 -46.43
N GLU A 142 37.10 43.87 -47.04
CA GLU A 142 38.46 43.50 -47.44
C GLU A 142 39.45 43.56 -46.27
N PRO A 143 40.46 42.66 -46.23
CA PRO A 143 41.47 42.65 -45.19
C PRO A 143 42.56 43.68 -45.47
N THR A 144 42.96 44.43 -44.45
CA THR A 144 44.18 45.25 -44.50
C THR A 144 45.40 44.43 -44.06
N LEU A 145 46.51 44.66 -44.79
CA LEU A 145 47.81 43.97 -44.72
C LEU A 145 48.53 44.12 -43.38
#